data_AF-B5VZ78-F1
#
_entry.id   AF-B5VZ78-F1
#
_cell.length_a   1.000
_cell.length_b   1.000
_cell.length_c   1.000
_cell.angle_alpha   90.00
_cell.angle_beta   90.00
_cell.angle_gamma   90.00
#
_symmetry.space_group_name_H-M   'P 1'
#
loop_
_entity.id
_entity.type
_entity.pdbx_description
1 polymer ?
#
loop_
_entity_poly.entity_id
_entity_poly.type
_entity_poly.pdbx_seq_one_letter_code
_entity_poly.pdbx_strand_id
1 'polypeptide(L)'
;MAQFGVTRGLGGDYPENYDDETKPYTPAWQEKFTGIDRQTVIQLAREWAANAEITEGKSSIIIGAGINHWYHNNLMYCAAIVGLILCGCVGRNGGGLNHYVGPEKLAPNSSGSTLAFALDWQKPPRLQNTPNFHYVHSGQWRYERTLFESVNREDLRSLIMKKPPGFNLLVRGQ
;
A
#
# COMPACT_ATOMS: atom_id res chain seq x y z
N MET A 1 -13.11 -11.29 0.56
CA MET A 1 -14.00 -11.41 -0.61
C MET A 1 -14.95 -10.21 -0.76
N ALA A 2 -15.69 -9.78 0.27
CA ALA A 2 -16.58 -8.61 0.16
C ALA A 2 -15.85 -7.32 -0.27
N GLN A 3 -14.66 -7.05 0.28
CA GLN A 3 -13.81 -5.92 -0.13
C GLN A 3 -13.43 -5.93 -1.62
N PHE A 4 -13.39 -7.10 -2.27
CA PHE A 4 -13.06 -7.27 -3.69
C PHE A 4 -14.30 -7.33 -4.59
N GLY A 5 -15.50 -7.09 -4.05
CA GLY A 5 -16.74 -7.16 -4.84
C GLY A 5 -17.10 -8.57 -5.32
N VAL A 6 -16.53 -9.64 -4.73
CA VAL A 6 -16.85 -11.01 -5.16
C VAL A 6 -18.14 -11.49 -4.49
N THR A 7 -19.19 -11.69 -5.30
CA THR A 7 -20.48 -12.23 -4.85
C THR A 7 -20.34 -13.67 -4.32
N ARG A 8 -21.14 -13.99 -3.30
CA ARG A 8 -21.16 -15.31 -2.65
C ARG A 8 -22.59 -15.87 -2.54
N GLY A 9 -23.51 -15.38 -3.38
CA GLY A 9 -24.95 -15.69 -3.27
C GLY A 9 -25.63 -15.01 -2.07
N LEU A 10 -24.99 -13.98 -1.51
CA LEU A 10 -25.54 -13.15 -0.43
C LEU A 10 -26.05 -11.84 -1.02
N GLY A 11 -27.10 -11.27 -0.43
CA GLY A 11 -27.58 -9.95 -0.82
C GLY A 11 -26.53 -8.86 -0.57
N GLY A 12 -26.57 -7.78 -1.34
CA GLY A 12 -25.64 -6.66 -1.24
C GLY A 12 -25.40 -6.00 -2.59
N ASP A 13 -24.68 -4.89 -2.55
CA ASP A 13 -24.35 -4.10 -3.74
C ASP A 13 -23.06 -4.61 -4.42
N TYR A 14 -23.15 -5.80 -5.01
CA TYR A 14 -22.05 -6.46 -5.71
C TYR A 14 -22.05 -6.13 -7.22
N PRO A 15 -20.89 -6.11 -7.89
CA PRO A 15 -20.83 -6.05 -9.35
C PRO A 15 -21.53 -7.25 -9.99
N GLU A 16 -22.21 -7.01 -11.09
CA GLU A 16 -22.85 -8.07 -11.88
C GLU A 16 -21.81 -8.93 -12.62
N ASN A 17 -20.76 -8.29 -13.15
CA ASN A 17 -19.71 -8.93 -13.92
C ASN A 17 -18.43 -8.07 -13.94
N TYR A 18 -17.42 -8.49 -14.72
CA TYR A 18 -16.16 -7.77 -14.85
C TYR A 18 -16.26 -6.43 -15.60
N ASP A 19 -17.34 -6.21 -16.35
CA ASP A 19 -17.61 -5.03 -17.16
C ASP A 19 -18.34 -3.92 -16.38
N ASP A 20 -18.72 -4.15 -15.12
CA ASP A 20 -19.36 -3.15 -14.28
C ASP A 20 -18.35 -2.09 -13.84
N GLU A 21 -18.43 -0.91 -14.43
CA GLU A 21 -17.53 0.20 -14.15
C GLU A 21 -17.90 1.02 -12.89
N THR A 22 -19.05 0.74 -12.27
CA THR A 22 -19.59 1.52 -11.15
C THR A 22 -19.14 0.98 -9.80
N LYS A 23 -18.75 -0.30 -9.75
CA LYS A 23 -18.31 -0.97 -8.53
C LYS A 23 -16.79 -1.00 -8.42
N PRO A 24 -16.23 -0.80 -7.23
CA PRO A 24 -14.79 -0.78 -7.05
C PRO A 24 -14.15 -2.14 -7.34
N TYR A 25 -12.90 -2.10 -7.81
CA TYR A 25 -12.02 -3.24 -8.06
C TYR A 25 -12.45 -4.23 -9.15
N THR A 26 -13.45 -3.90 -9.98
CA THR A 26 -13.68 -4.63 -11.24
C THR A 26 -12.62 -4.25 -12.28
N PRO A 27 -12.36 -5.10 -13.28
CA PRO A 27 -11.51 -4.74 -14.43
C PRO A 27 -11.96 -3.47 -15.16
N ALA A 28 -13.27 -3.29 -15.34
CA ALA A 28 -13.80 -2.09 -15.99
C ALA A 28 -13.67 -0.82 -15.13
N TRP A 29 -13.80 -0.94 -13.81
CA TRP A 29 -13.53 0.16 -12.89
C TRP A 29 -12.06 0.56 -12.90
N GLN A 30 -11.14 -0.41 -12.87
CA GLN A 30 -9.70 -0.11 -12.82
C GLN A 30 -9.23 0.60 -14.11
N GLU A 31 -9.78 0.21 -15.27
CA GLU A 31 -9.45 0.80 -16.57
C GLU A 31 -9.67 2.32 -16.59
N LYS A 32 -10.72 2.82 -15.92
CA LYS A 32 -10.98 4.27 -15.78
C LYS A 32 -9.86 5.04 -15.09
N PHE A 33 -9.17 4.41 -14.14
CA PHE A 33 -8.15 5.07 -13.31
C PHE A 33 -6.74 4.84 -13.81
N THR A 34 -6.46 3.67 -14.41
CA THR A 34 -5.10 3.31 -14.86
C THR A 34 -4.89 3.47 -16.35
N GLY A 35 -5.98 3.49 -17.14
CA GLY A 35 -5.93 3.45 -18.61
C GLY A 35 -5.50 2.11 -19.19
N ILE A 36 -5.30 1.07 -18.37
CA ILE A 36 -4.97 -0.28 -18.83
C ILE A 36 -6.27 -0.99 -19.19
N ASP A 37 -6.35 -1.51 -20.42
CA ASP A 37 -7.51 -2.24 -20.93
C ASP A 37 -7.90 -3.43 -20.03
N ARG A 38 -9.21 -3.56 -19.74
CA ARG A 38 -9.75 -4.61 -18.86
C ARG A 38 -9.41 -6.02 -19.34
N GLN A 39 -9.39 -6.29 -20.64
CA GLN A 39 -9.08 -7.63 -21.16
C GLN A 39 -7.63 -7.99 -20.90
N THR A 40 -6.72 -7.02 -20.99
CA THR A 40 -5.31 -7.22 -20.61
C THR A 40 -5.17 -7.59 -19.14
N VAL A 41 -5.88 -6.91 -18.24
CA VAL A 41 -5.85 -7.24 -16.80
C VAL A 41 -6.46 -8.61 -16.51
N ILE A 42 -7.59 -8.94 -17.13
CA ILE A 42 -8.25 -10.24 -16.97
C ILE A 42 -7.34 -11.36 -17.47
N GLN A 43 -6.74 -11.20 -18.64
CA GLN A 43 -5.83 -12.17 -19.21
C GLN A 43 -4.62 -12.40 -18.30
N LEU A 44 -3.93 -11.32 -17.90
CA LEU A 44 -2.78 -11.39 -16.99
C LEU A 44 -3.14 -12.10 -15.69
N ALA A 45 -4.26 -11.73 -15.06
CA ALA A 45 -4.68 -12.31 -13.79
C ALA A 45 -4.97 -13.82 -13.92
N ARG A 46 -5.61 -14.25 -15.01
CA ARG A 46 -5.90 -15.67 -15.28
C ARG A 46 -4.64 -16.47 -15.57
N GLU A 47 -3.77 -15.97 -16.43
CA GLU A 47 -2.50 -16.63 -16.76
C GLU A 47 -1.60 -16.74 -15.54
N TRP A 48 -1.53 -15.67 -14.74
CA TRP A 48 -0.78 -15.66 -13.49
C TRP A 48 -1.27 -16.71 -12.50
N ALA A 49 -2.58 -16.76 -12.28
CA ALA A 49 -3.20 -17.70 -11.35
C ALA A 49 -3.05 -19.15 -11.86
N ALA A 50 -3.25 -19.40 -13.15
CA ALA A 50 -3.08 -20.71 -13.76
C ALA A 50 -1.62 -21.19 -13.66
N ASN A 51 -0.64 -20.31 -13.93
CA ASN A 51 0.77 -20.65 -13.74
C ASN A 51 1.06 -20.99 -12.27
N ALA A 52 0.56 -20.19 -11.32
CA ALA A 52 0.76 -20.46 -9.91
C ALA A 52 0.11 -21.78 -9.48
N GLU A 53 -1.07 -22.12 -9.97
CA GLU A 53 -1.75 -23.39 -9.70
C GLU A 53 -0.93 -24.59 -10.21
N ILE A 54 -0.54 -24.57 -11.49
CA ILE A 54 0.17 -25.69 -12.13
C ILE A 54 1.57 -25.88 -11.53
N THR A 55 2.22 -24.79 -11.11
CA THR A 55 3.60 -24.83 -10.62
C THR A 55 3.72 -24.91 -9.10
N GLU A 56 2.61 -24.96 -8.38
CA GLU A 56 2.55 -24.90 -6.92
C GLU A 56 3.15 -23.60 -6.33
N GLY A 57 2.83 -22.47 -6.96
CA GLY A 57 3.12 -21.12 -6.47
C GLY A 57 4.34 -20.44 -7.11
N LYS A 58 4.81 -20.86 -8.29
CA LYS A 58 5.98 -20.26 -8.97
C LYS A 58 5.61 -19.08 -9.87
N SER A 59 4.79 -18.18 -9.34
CA SER A 59 4.57 -16.85 -9.92
C SER A 59 5.15 -15.80 -8.97
N SER A 60 5.92 -14.84 -9.49
CA SER A 60 6.64 -13.87 -8.66
C SER A 60 6.54 -12.44 -9.17
N ILE A 61 6.42 -11.48 -8.25
CA ILE A 61 6.42 -10.06 -8.56
C ILE A 61 7.78 -9.48 -8.20
N ILE A 62 8.46 -8.88 -9.17
CA ILE A 62 9.65 -8.08 -8.96
C ILE A 62 9.24 -6.61 -8.86
N ILE A 63 9.53 -5.97 -7.73
CA ILE A 63 9.06 -4.61 -7.43
C ILE A 63 10.19 -3.74 -6.87
N GLY A 64 10.14 -2.43 -7.13
CA GLY A 64 11.17 -1.50 -6.65
C GLY A 64 10.64 -0.08 -6.38
N ALA A 65 11.54 0.90 -6.50
CA ALA A 65 11.29 2.30 -6.16
C ALA A 65 10.13 2.95 -6.93
N GLY A 66 9.87 2.52 -8.17
CA GLY A 66 8.77 3.04 -9.00
C GLY A 66 7.39 2.87 -8.36
N ILE A 67 7.24 1.91 -7.45
CA ILE A 67 6.05 1.75 -6.61
C ILE A 67 6.33 2.20 -5.17
N ASN A 68 7.54 1.92 -4.65
CA ASN A 68 7.86 2.16 -3.23
C ASN A 68 7.93 3.63 -2.83
N HIS A 69 8.23 4.55 -3.76
CA HIS A 69 8.48 5.96 -3.44
C HIS A 69 7.24 6.85 -3.57
N TRP A 70 6.04 6.24 -3.66
CA TRP A 70 4.78 6.96 -3.60
C TRP A 70 4.27 7.07 -2.16
N TYR A 71 3.52 8.13 -1.87
CA TYR A 71 2.93 8.35 -0.54
C TYR A 71 2.06 7.17 -0.07
N HIS A 72 1.32 6.55 -0.99
CA HIS A 72 0.48 5.37 -0.73
C HIS A 72 1.16 4.06 -1.18
N ASN A 73 2.49 3.95 -1.04
CA ASN A 73 3.22 2.72 -1.39
C ASN A 73 2.64 1.49 -0.67
N ASN A 74 2.22 1.65 0.57
CA ASN A 74 1.63 0.60 1.39
C ASN A 74 0.43 -0.07 0.69
N LEU A 75 -0.46 0.70 0.06
CA LEU A 75 -1.62 0.15 -0.65
C LEU A 75 -1.20 -0.67 -1.86
N MET A 76 -0.22 -0.17 -2.64
CA MET A 76 0.27 -0.86 -3.83
C MET A 76 1.05 -2.15 -3.48
N TYR A 77 1.87 -2.12 -2.43
CA TYR A 77 2.54 -3.31 -1.92
C TYR A 77 1.53 -4.33 -1.39
N CYS A 78 0.55 -3.89 -0.60
CA CYS A 78 -0.51 -4.76 -0.11
C CYS A 78 -1.30 -5.41 -1.26
N ALA A 79 -1.61 -4.68 -2.33
CA ALA A 79 -2.30 -5.24 -3.49
C ALA A 79 -1.48 -6.37 -4.15
N ALA A 80 -0.19 -6.15 -4.39
CA ALA A 80 0.73 -7.16 -4.93
C ALA A 80 0.87 -8.37 -4.00
N ILE A 81 1.03 -8.14 -2.70
CA ILE A 81 1.16 -9.20 -1.68
C ILE A 81 -0.11 -10.04 -1.61
N VAL A 82 -1.29 -9.42 -1.64
CA VAL A 82 -2.56 -10.15 -1.61
C VAL A 82 -2.69 -11.08 -2.82
N GLY A 83 -2.35 -10.62 -4.02
CA GLY A 83 -2.35 -11.47 -5.23
C GLY A 83 -1.44 -12.70 -5.07
N LEU A 84 -0.24 -12.50 -4.53
CA LEU A 84 0.71 -13.58 -4.25
C LEU A 84 0.22 -14.56 -3.17
N ILE A 85 -0.42 -14.06 -2.11
CA ILE A 85 -0.99 -14.89 -1.04
C ILE A 85 -2.15 -15.73 -1.60
N LEU A 86 -3.06 -15.13 -2.37
CA LEU A 86 -4.19 -15.82 -2.99
C LEU A 86 -3.74 -16.93 -3.95
N CYS A 87 -2.60 -16.75 -4.61
CA CYS A 87 -2.01 -17.74 -5.51
C CYS A 87 -1.02 -18.71 -4.82
N GLY A 88 -0.84 -18.64 -3.50
CA GLY A 88 0.06 -19.52 -2.75
C GLY A 88 1.56 -19.36 -3.10
N CYS A 89 1.96 -18.19 -3.59
CA CYS A 89 3.31 -17.97 -4.12
C CYS A 89 4.36 -17.64 -3.05
N VAL A 90 3.95 -17.10 -1.90
CA VAL A 90 4.89 -16.63 -0.86
C VAL A 90 5.59 -17.83 -0.21
N GLY A 91 6.94 -17.80 -0.20
CA GLY A 91 7.75 -18.87 0.39
C GLY A 91 8.05 -20.04 -0.55
N ARG A 92 7.66 -19.96 -1.83
CA ARG A 92 7.99 -20.97 -2.86
C ARG A 92 9.21 -20.54 -3.68
N ASN A 93 10.09 -21.48 -3.99
CA ASN A 93 11.20 -21.22 -4.91
C ASN A 93 10.65 -20.87 -6.30
N GLY A 94 11.03 -19.70 -6.82
CA GLY A 94 10.46 -19.14 -8.06
C GLY A 94 9.15 -18.37 -7.87
N GLY A 95 8.68 -18.22 -6.64
CA GLY A 95 7.47 -17.47 -6.29
C GLY A 95 7.73 -16.34 -5.28
N GLY A 96 6.74 -15.47 -5.09
CA GLY A 96 6.72 -14.49 -4.01
C GLY A 96 6.99 -13.05 -4.44
N LEU A 97 7.11 -12.17 -3.44
CA LEU A 97 7.40 -10.75 -3.64
C LEU A 97 8.90 -10.53 -3.54
N ASN A 98 9.52 -10.16 -4.66
CA ASN A 98 10.94 -9.91 -4.77
C ASN A 98 11.16 -8.39 -4.85
N HIS A 99 11.35 -7.77 -3.69
CA HIS A 99 11.58 -6.34 -3.55
C HIS A 99 13.06 -6.00 -3.73
N TYR A 100 13.35 -5.05 -4.63
CA TYR A 100 14.70 -4.56 -4.88
C TYR A 100 14.75 -3.03 -4.84
N VAL A 101 15.53 -2.49 -3.90
CA VAL A 101 15.82 -1.06 -3.73
C VAL A 101 17.33 -0.86 -3.52
N GLY A 102 17.75 -0.30 -2.39
CA GLY A 102 19.15 -0.25 -1.99
C GLY A 102 19.68 -1.59 -1.43
N PRO A 103 21.00 -1.70 -1.28
CA PRO A 103 21.66 -2.87 -0.70
C PRO A 103 21.48 -2.93 0.83
N GLU A 104 20.28 -3.28 1.30
CA GLU A 104 19.96 -3.31 2.74
C GLU A 104 20.39 -4.60 3.46
N LYS A 105 20.56 -5.70 2.71
CA LYS A 105 20.81 -7.02 3.30
C LYS A 105 22.26 -7.17 3.75
N LEU A 106 22.54 -6.81 5.00
CA LEU A 106 23.78 -7.14 5.69
C LEU A 106 23.71 -8.59 6.20
N ALA A 107 24.38 -9.53 5.51
CA ALA A 107 24.34 -10.95 5.87
C ALA A 107 24.79 -11.24 7.33
N PRO A 108 25.90 -10.69 7.85
CA PRO A 108 26.31 -10.87 9.25
C PRO A 108 25.71 -9.80 10.18
N ASN A 109 24.38 -9.61 10.16
CA ASN A 109 23.74 -8.53 10.93
C ASN A 109 23.95 -8.63 12.45
N SER A 110 23.93 -9.84 13.03
CA SER A 110 24.03 -10.02 14.49
C SER A 110 25.39 -9.60 15.06
N SER A 111 26.49 -9.98 14.41
CA SER A 111 27.85 -9.56 14.81
C SER A 111 28.12 -8.11 14.41
N GLY A 112 27.72 -7.71 13.20
CA GLY A 112 27.88 -6.35 12.70
C GLY A 112 27.18 -5.31 13.58
N SER A 113 25.94 -5.57 14.02
CA SER A 113 25.18 -4.67 14.89
C SER A 113 25.78 -4.56 16.30
N THR A 114 26.36 -5.63 16.84
CA THR A 114 27.04 -5.60 18.14
C THR A 114 28.20 -4.61 18.13
N LEU A 115 29.04 -4.69 17.10
CA LEU A 115 30.18 -3.79 16.94
C LEU A 115 29.74 -2.35 16.59
N ALA A 116 28.82 -2.20 15.62
CA ALA A 116 28.37 -0.90 15.13
C ALA A 116 27.68 -0.04 16.21
N PHE A 117 27.02 -0.68 17.18
CA PHE A 117 26.29 0.01 18.24
C PHE A 117 26.91 -0.16 19.63
N ALA A 118 28.16 -0.65 19.73
CA ALA A 118 28.89 -0.90 20.98
C ALA A 118 28.08 -1.68 22.03
N LEU A 119 27.30 -2.67 21.57
CA LEU A 119 26.40 -3.44 22.43
C LEU A 119 27.13 -4.36 23.40
N ASP A 120 28.41 -4.63 23.14
CA ASP A 120 29.32 -5.31 24.05
C ASP A 120 29.67 -4.47 25.30
N TRP A 121 29.57 -3.13 25.21
CA TRP A 121 29.83 -2.21 26.33
C TRP A 121 28.57 -1.71 27.00
N GLN A 122 27.55 -1.31 26.22
CA GLN A 122 26.36 -0.66 26.75
C GLN A 122 25.12 -0.95 25.91
N LYS A 123 23.97 -1.14 26.57
CA LYS A 123 22.66 -1.37 25.94
C LYS A 123 21.57 -0.54 26.65
N PRO A 124 20.53 -0.07 25.94
CA PRO A 124 20.32 -0.08 24.48
C PRO A 124 20.99 1.11 23.77
N PRO A 125 21.25 1.03 22.44
CA PRO A 125 21.72 2.16 21.66
C PRO A 125 20.59 3.16 21.40
N ARG A 126 20.93 4.37 20.98
CA ARG A 126 19.95 5.38 20.52
C ARG A 126 19.85 5.39 19.01
N LEU A 127 18.96 4.57 18.47
CA LEU A 127 18.62 4.60 17.05
C LEU A 127 17.59 5.71 16.79
N GLN A 128 17.72 6.40 15.66
CA GLN A 128 16.80 7.45 15.25
C GLN A 128 16.36 7.23 13.81
N ASN A 129 15.06 7.36 13.55
CA ASN A 129 14.56 7.27 12.19
C ASN A 129 14.83 8.58 11.43
N THR A 130 15.67 8.48 10.40
CA THR A 130 16.20 9.62 9.64
C THR A 130 15.14 10.54 9.02
N PRO A 131 14.02 10.03 8.44
CA PRO A 131 13.00 10.90 7.85
C PRO A 131 12.40 11.89 8.85
N ASN A 132 12.00 11.42 10.04
CA ASN A 132 11.43 12.30 11.07
C ASN A 132 12.49 13.27 11.60
N PHE A 133 13.72 12.81 11.79
CA PHE A 133 14.83 13.66 12.21
C PHE A 133 15.00 14.84 11.26
N HIS A 134 15.11 14.60 9.96
CA HIS A 134 15.25 15.70 9.00
C HIS A 134 13.99 16.55 8.90
N TYR A 135 12.79 15.96 8.90
CA TYR A 135 11.54 16.70 8.83
C TYR A 135 11.42 17.76 9.95
N VAL A 136 11.76 17.37 11.18
CA VAL A 136 11.72 18.26 12.35
C VAL A 136 12.89 19.24 12.35
N HIS A 137 14.13 18.77 12.21
CA HIS A 137 15.33 19.60 12.43
C HIS A 137 15.70 20.50 11.25
N SER A 138 15.22 20.21 10.03
CA SER A 138 15.33 21.14 8.90
C SER A 138 14.16 22.12 8.83
N GLY A 139 13.16 21.99 9.72
CA GLY A 139 11.98 22.84 9.72
C GLY A 139 11.05 22.65 8.53
N GLN A 140 11.15 21.53 7.79
CA GLN A 140 10.29 21.23 6.64
C GLN A 140 8.81 21.30 6.98
N TRP A 141 8.42 20.87 8.17
CA TRP A 141 7.04 20.97 8.68
C TRP A 141 6.46 22.39 8.65
N ARG A 142 7.29 23.43 8.71
CA ARG A 142 6.85 24.83 8.62
C ARG A 142 6.31 25.21 7.23
N TYR A 143 6.62 24.40 6.22
CA TYR A 143 6.20 24.58 4.83
C TYR A 143 5.19 23.52 4.38
N GLU A 144 4.70 22.70 5.31
CA GLU A 144 3.69 21.70 5.00
C GLU A 144 2.40 22.42 4.57
N ARG A 145 1.99 22.20 3.33
CA ARG A 145 0.64 22.56 2.91
C ARG A 145 -0.24 21.40 3.31
N THR A 146 -1.13 21.62 4.27
CA THR A 146 -2.05 20.56 4.66
C THR A 146 -2.84 20.11 3.43
N LEU A 147 -3.15 18.81 3.30
CA LEU A 147 -4.10 18.30 2.30
C LEU A 147 -5.46 19.05 2.34
N PHE A 148 -5.76 19.74 3.45
CA PHE A 148 -6.95 20.56 3.66
C PHE A 148 -6.82 22.00 3.11
N GLU A 149 -5.62 22.46 2.78
CA GLU A 149 -5.39 23.78 2.18
C GLU A 149 -5.56 23.76 0.65
N SER A 150 -5.39 22.59 0.01
CA SER A 150 -5.57 22.40 -1.44
C SER A 150 -7.01 22.10 -1.85
N VAL A 151 -7.92 21.89 -0.89
CA VAL A 151 -9.37 21.82 -1.13
C VAL A 151 -9.91 23.24 -1.03
N ASN A 152 -10.59 23.70 -2.08
CA ASN A 152 -11.15 25.06 -2.12
C ASN A 152 -11.97 25.32 -0.85
N ARG A 153 -11.78 26.49 -0.21
CA ARG A 153 -12.46 26.86 1.06
C ARG A 153 -13.99 26.75 0.99
N GLU A 154 -14.55 26.81 -0.22
CA GLU A 154 -15.98 26.63 -0.50
C GLU A 154 -16.45 25.19 -0.26
N ASP A 155 -15.65 24.17 -0.59
CA ASP A 155 -15.99 22.76 -0.38
C ASP A 155 -16.00 22.39 1.10
N LEU A 156 -15.07 22.94 1.89
CA LEU A 156 -15.00 22.74 3.34
C LEU A 156 -16.22 23.30 4.08
N ARG A 157 -16.81 24.41 3.62
CA ARG A 157 -18.05 24.95 4.22
C ARG A 157 -19.21 23.99 4.05
N SER A 158 -19.32 23.31 2.92
CA SER A 158 -20.38 22.33 2.67
C SER A 158 -20.24 21.07 3.56
N LEU A 159 -19.00 20.69 3.89
CA LEU A 159 -18.69 19.53 4.73
C LEU A 159 -18.85 19.83 6.23
N ILE A 160 -18.41 21.01 6.68
CA ILE A 160 -18.47 21.43 8.09
C ILE A 160 -19.90 21.78 8.52
N MET A 161 -20.73 22.28 7.58
CA MET A 161 -22.13 22.64 7.88
C MET A 161 -23.10 21.43 7.90
N LYS A 162 -22.66 20.23 7.48
CA LYS A 162 -23.41 18.97 7.65
C LYS A 162 -23.01 18.24 8.93
N LYS A 163 -22.92 18.96 10.04
CA LYS A 163 -22.66 18.37 11.36
C LYS A 163 -23.94 17.70 11.87
N PRO A 164 -24.01 16.38 12.08
CA PRO A 164 -25.05 15.82 12.93
C PRO A 164 -24.88 16.39 14.35
N PRO A 165 -25.98 16.72 15.05
CA PRO A 165 -25.90 17.35 16.36
C PRO A 165 -25.17 16.41 17.35
N GLY A 166 -23.98 16.81 17.81
CA GLY A 166 -23.29 16.11 18.92
C GLY A 166 -21.76 16.10 18.94
N PHE A 167 -21.05 16.40 17.84
CA PHE A 167 -19.59 16.13 17.79
C PHE A 167 -18.70 17.38 18.00
N ASN A 168 -18.33 17.73 19.24
CA ASN A 168 -17.39 18.83 19.48
C ASN A 168 -15.93 18.36 19.38
N LEU A 169 -15.24 18.69 18.29
CA LEU A 169 -13.77 18.63 18.23
C LEU A 169 -13.23 19.96 18.78
N LEU A 170 -12.72 19.93 20.00
CA LEU A 170 -11.99 21.05 20.61
C LEU A 170 -10.57 21.09 20.03
N VAL A 171 -10.33 22.01 19.09
CA VAL A 171 -8.98 22.48 18.77
C VAL A 171 -8.84 23.84 19.46
N ARG A 172 -8.25 23.86 20.65
CA ARG A 172 -7.72 25.10 21.25
C ARG A 172 -6.23 25.16 20.94
N GLY A 173 -5.85 26.16 20.15
CA GLY A 173 -4.47 26.61 20.05
C GLY A 173 -4.07 27.38 21.31
N GLN A 174 -2.91 27.02 21.84
CA GLN A 174 -1.94 27.93 22.45
C GLN A 174 -0.56 27.47 21.98
#